data_AF-A0A381XMA0-F1
#
_entry.id   AF-A0A381XMA0-F1
#
_cell.length_a   1.000
_cell.length_b   1.000
_cell.length_c   1.000
_cell.angle_alpha   90.00
_cell.angle_beta   90.00
_cell.angle_gamma   90.00
#
_symmetry.space_group_name_H-M   'P 1'
#
loop_
_entity.id
_entity.type
_entity.pdbx_description
1 polymer ?
#
loop_
_entity_poly.entity_id
_entity_poly.type
_entity_poly.pdbx_seq_one_letter_code
_entity_poly.pdbx_strand_id
1 'polypeptide(L)' 'MKKALTGPDIRELVSEWQYLLGCRLEQFGRPGSNELILKFRSSRTGTVRLVVDLSGWAYVTKESIST' A
#
# COMPACT_ATOMS: atom_id res chain seq x y z
N MET A 1 -11.12 20.83 1.46
CA MET A 1 -9.85 20.65 0.72
C MET A 1 -8.98 19.65 1.47
N LYS A 2 -8.65 18.49 0.89
CA LYS A 2 -7.60 17.63 1.49
C LYS A 2 -6.29 18.39 1.35
N LYS A 3 -5.64 18.71 2.46
CA LYS A 3 -4.35 19.41 2.47
C LYS A 3 -3.34 18.54 1.70
N ALA A 4 -2.60 19.12 0.76
CA ALA A 4 -1.54 18.38 0.08
C ALA A 4 -0.48 17.98 1.11
N LEU A 5 -0.02 16.72 1.05
CA LEU A 5 1.08 16.27 1.89
C LEU A 5 2.33 17.09 1.56
N THR A 6 3.08 17.47 2.59
CA THR A 6 4.40 18.06 2.42
C THR A 6 5.43 16.98 2.09
N GLY A 7 6.59 17.37 1.56
CA GLY A 7 7.69 16.44 1.29
C GLY A 7 8.10 15.56 2.50
N PRO A 8 8.19 16.12 3.73
CA PRO A 8 8.36 15.34 4.94
C PRO A 8 7.25 14.31 5.20
N ASP A 9 5.98 14.69 5.03
CA ASP A 9 4.85 13.77 5.25
C ASP A 9 4.88 12.59 4.26
N ILE A 10 5.27 12.86 3.01
CA ILE A 10 5.46 11.82 1.99
C ILE A 10 6.61 10.89 2.39
N ARG A 11 7.73 11.44 2.88
CA ARG A 11 8.90 10.65 3.29
C ARG A 11 8.57 9.71 4.44
N GLU A 12 7.84 10.19 5.45
CA GLU A 12 7.37 9.37 6.55
C GLU A 12 6.42 8.28 6.06
N LEU A 13 5.47 8.63 5.18
CA LEU A 13 4.52 7.67 4.61
C LEU A 13 5.19 6.57 3.77
N VAL A 14 6.21 6.90 2.97
CA VAL A 14 6.94 5.91 2.17
C VAL A 14 8.06 5.21 2.95
N SER A 15 8.37 5.64 4.18
CA SER A 15 9.36 4.94 5.01
C SER A 15 8.91 3.51 5.32
N GLU A 16 7.61 3.32 5.53
CA GLU A 16 6.98 2.01 5.73
C GLU A 16 7.01 1.13 4.46
N TRP A 17 7.34 1.69 3.29
CA TRP A 17 7.41 0.89 2.06
C TRP A 17 8.70 0.06 2.01
N GLN A 18 9.72 0.40 2.80
CA GLN A 18 10.90 -0.45 2.95
C GLN A 18 10.54 -1.84 3.52
N TYR A 19 9.41 -1.96 4.24
CA TYR A 19 8.87 -3.27 4.66
C TYR A 19 8.48 -4.18 3.49
N LEU A 20 8.25 -3.63 2.29
CA LEU A 20 7.94 -4.42 1.09
C LEU A 20 9.17 -5.12 0.52
N LEU A 21 10.39 -4.69 0.87
CA LEU A 21 11.61 -5.33 0.39
C LEU A 21 11.68 -6.79 0.86
N GLY A 22 11.84 -7.70 -0.10
CA GLY A 22 11.84 -9.15 0.15
C GLY A 22 10.45 -9.77 0.32
N CYS A 23 9.36 -8.99 0.23
CA CYS A 23 8.02 -9.55 0.16
C CYS A 23 7.70 -10.04 -1.27
N ARG A 24 7.04 -11.18 -1.40
CA ARG A 24 6.57 -11.72 -2.68
C ARG A 24 5.16 -11.20 -2.96
N LEU A 25 4.93 -10.67 -4.16
CA LEU A 25 3.57 -10.38 -4.63
C LEU A 25 2.84 -11.70 -4.91
N GLU A 26 1.74 -11.95 -4.20
CA GLU A 26 0.95 -13.19 -4.36
C GLU A 26 -0.36 -12.97 -5.11
N GLN A 27 -1.01 -11.83 -4.87
CA GLN A 27 -2.31 -11.51 -5.47
C GLN A 27 -2.40 -10.01 -5.76
N PHE A 28 -3.22 -9.66 -6.74
CA PHE A 28 -3.65 -8.28 -6.98
C PHE A 28 -5.15 -8.26 -7.27
N GLY A 29 -5.80 -7.13 -6.98
CA GLY A 29 -7.22 -6.95 -7.20
C GLY A 29 -7.56 -5.48 -7.44
N ARG A 30 -8.70 -5.25 -8.09
CA ARG A 30 -9.24 -3.90 -8.36
C ARG A 30 -10.66 -3.82 -7.79
N PRO A 31 -10.81 -3.64 -6.46
CA PRO A 31 -12.13 -3.65 -5.81
C PRO A 31 -12.99 -2.44 -6.21
N GLY A 32 -12.36 -1.36 -6.68
CA GLY A 32 -13.04 -0.16 -7.16
C GLY A 32 -12.42 0.38 -8.44
N SER A 33 -13.13 1.28 -9.12
CA SER A 33 -12.65 1.89 -10.38
C SER A 33 -11.33 2.65 -10.19
N ASN A 34 -11.03 3.17 -9.01
CA ASN A 34 -9.80 3.93 -8.74
C ASN A 34 -8.85 3.23 -7.76
N GLU A 35 -9.10 1.99 -7.37
CA GLU A 35 -8.30 1.32 -6.34
C GLU A 35 -7.64 0.06 -6.88
N LEU A 36 -6.32 -0.04 -6.73
CA LEU A 36 -5.53 -1.24 -6.97
C LEU A 36 -4.94 -1.73 -5.65
N ILE A 37 -5.21 -2.98 -5.29
CA ILE A 37 -4.63 -3.62 -4.12
C ILE A 37 -3.62 -4.66 -4.56
N LEU A 38 -2.40 -4.55 -4.06
CA LEU A 38 -1.34 -5.54 -4.23
C LEU A 38 -1.12 -6.25 -2.89
N LYS A 39 -1.37 -7.56 -2.84
CA LYS A 39 -1.17 -8.38 -1.65
C LYS A 39 0.17 -9.07 -1.71
N PHE A 40 1.03 -8.70 -0.78
CA PHE A 40 2.35 -9.27 -0.59
C PHE A 40 2.38 -10.24 0.59
N ARG A 41 3.24 -11.25 0.48
CA ARG A 41 3.54 -12.21 1.55
C ARG A 41 5.03 -12.20 1.86
N SER A 42 5.35 -12.24 3.14
CA SER A 42 6.70 -12.39 3.66
C SER A 42 6.73 -13.39 4.79
N SER A 43 7.82 -14.15 4.88
CA SER A 43 8.07 -15.06 6.00
C SER A 43 8.35 -14.30 7.31
N ARG A 44 8.78 -13.04 7.24
CA ARG A 44 9.09 -12.20 8.40
C ARG A 44 7.90 -11.42 8.91
N THR A 45 7.10 -10.85 8.01
CA THR A 45 6.07 -9.85 8.36
C THR A 45 4.65 -10.34 8.10
N GLY A 46 4.48 -11.53 7.54
CA GLY A 46 3.18 -12.08 7.19
C GLY A 46 2.62 -11.45 5.92
N THR A 47 1.33 -11.14 5.92
CA THR A 47 0.64 -10.55 4.78
C THR A 47 0.60 -9.03 4.92
N VAL A 48 0.99 -8.32 3.85
CA VAL A 48 0.89 -6.86 3.74
C VAL A 48 0.21 -6.50 2.44
N ARG A 49 -0.54 -5.40 2.42
CA ARG A 49 -1.20 -4.88 1.23
C ARG A 49 -0.67 -3.48 0.92
N LEU A 50 -0.29 -3.25 -0.33
CA LEU A 50 -0.13 -1.90 -0.87
C LEU A 50 -1.44 -1.53 -1.56
N VAL A 51 -2.08 -0.47 -1.08
CA VAL A 51 -3.26 0.12 -1.70
C VAL A 51 -2.79 1.30 -2.53
N VAL A 52 -3.18 1.33 -3.80
CA VAL A 52 -2.92 2.43 -4.73
C VAL A 52 -4.26 3.00 -5.17
N ASP A 53 -4.58 4.19 -4.70
CA ASP A 53 -5.63 5.03 -5.25
C ASP A 53 -5.06 5.79 -6.46
N LEU A 54 -5.58 5.47 -7.64
CA LEU A 54 -5.19 6.07 -8.92
C LEU A 54 -5.50 7.57 -9.01
N SER A 55 -6.21 8.13 -8.02
CA SER A 55 -6.42 9.58 -7.82
C SER A 55 -5.22 10.27 -7.16
N GLY A 56 -4.13 9.55 -6.87
CA GLY A 56 -2.85 10.12 -6.45
C GLY A 56 -2.39 9.74 -5.03
N TRP A 57 -2.90 8.66 -4.45
CA TRP A 57 -2.52 8.22 -3.10
C TRP A 57 -2.11 6.76 -3.09
N ALA A 58 -1.16 6.41 -2.24
CA ALA A 58 -0.79 5.01 -2.02
C ALA A 58 -0.35 4.82 -0.56
N TYR A 59 -0.67 3.68 0.04
CA TYR A 59 -0.28 3.38 1.42
C TYR A 59 -0.20 1.87 1.67
N VAL A 60 0.58 1.49 2.68
CA VAL A 60 0.73 0.09 3.11
C VAL A 60 -0.17 -0.16 4.31
N THR A 61 -0.85 -1.32 4.33
CA THR A 61 -1.65 -1.76 5.46
C THR A 61 -1.55 -3.27 5.69
N LYS A 62 -1.73 -3.69 6.94
CA LYS A 62 -1.90 -5.11 7.32
C LYS A 62 -3.36 -5.51 7.42
N GLU A 63 -4.27 -4.53 7.41
CA GLU A 63 -5.71 -4.77 7.49
C GLU A 63 -6.20 -5.58 6.30
N SER A 64 -7.24 -6.37 6.53
CA SER A 64 -7.90 -7.11 5.46
C SER A 64 -8.81 -6.17 4.71
N ILE A 65 -8.55 -6.01 3.42
CA ILE A 65 -9.44 -5.29 2.52
C ILE A 65 -10.05 -6.35 1.60
N SER A 66 -11.37 -6.34 1.48
CA SER A 66 -12.11 -7.13 0.51
C SER A 66 -11.73 -6.65 -0.89
N THR A 67 -10.97 -7.48 -1.60
CA THR A 67 -10.64 -7.34 -3.02
C THR A 67 -11.77 -7.80 -3.91
#